data_AF-A0A9E2BCV1-F1
#
_entry.id   AF-A0A9E2BCV1-F1
#
_cell.length_a   1.000
_cell.length_b   1.000
_cell.length_c   1.000
_cell.angle_alpha   90.00
_cell.angle_beta   90.00
_cell.angle_gamma   90.00
#
_symmetry.space_group_name_H-M   'P 1'
#
loop_
_entity.id
_entity.type
_entity.pdbx_description
1 polymer ?
#
loop_
_entity_poly.entity_id
_entity_poly.type
_entity_poly.pdbx_seq_one_letter_code
_entity_poly.pdbx_strand_id
1 'polypeptide(L)'
;MTVSERLAMSMAELFAGTSMAFDDPAVRNLRVVDITTNSRRAVAGGMFMACAGRSSHGLDHVGAAIDAGVAIVAWEPDGSVAQPDLPAEIAGVAIPGLSNLLGGLADRFFGCPSAKLAVTGVTGTNGKSTTAYIVAQALSALGQTSGYMGTLGFGVGEQLEPSTLTTPGCVEVHRRLRKMADAGARHVVMEVSSHALDQERVAGVRFETAALTNLSRDHLDYHGDMRSYAEAKARLFFGTGVRTAVVNVGDAFGRDLAARLDGGSDVAELLSVALVATNSQPPEDARLIGQLQGARANGIGVRFTGDFGEAVLRSSLLGTFNAENLLVAAGILLAHGFDLGRAVDALGECVAPPGRMELIRECDAQPVVVVDFAHSPAALSKA
;
A
#
# COMPACT_ATOMS: atom_id res chain seq x y z
N MET A 1 -31.35 -1.26 -5.88
CA MET A 1 -30.61 -0.62 -4.77
C MET A 1 -29.21 -0.32 -5.25
N THR A 2 -28.86 0.95 -5.42
CA THR A 2 -27.49 1.32 -5.82
C THR A 2 -26.52 1.05 -4.66
N VAL A 3 -25.21 0.92 -4.92
CA VAL A 3 -24.19 0.75 -3.87
C VAL A 3 -24.24 1.89 -2.84
N SER A 4 -24.70 3.07 -3.26
CA SER A 4 -24.88 4.27 -2.42
C SER A 4 -26.01 4.14 -1.39
N GLU A 5 -27.10 3.42 -1.69
CA GLU A 5 -28.20 3.20 -0.71
C GLU A 5 -27.82 2.21 0.39
N ARG A 6 -26.79 1.38 0.19
CA ARG A 6 -26.32 0.37 1.17
C ARG A 6 -25.32 0.91 2.20
N LEU A 7 -24.90 2.17 2.09
CA LEU A 7 -23.79 2.73 2.89
C LEU A 7 -24.18 3.94 3.75
N ALA A 8 -25.46 4.36 3.72
CA ALA A 8 -25.89 5.46 4.57
C ALA A 8 -25.66 5.09 6.04
N MET A 9 -24.95 5.95 6.78
CA MET A 9 -24.60 5.73 8.18
C MET A 9 -24.90 7.00 8.98
N SER A 10 -25.50 6.86 10.16
CA SER A 10 -25.68 7.99 11.06
C SER A 10 -24.36 8.43 11.69
N MET A 11 -24.26 9.68 12.13
CA MET A 11 -23.09 10.16 12.88
C MET A 11 -22.82 9.33 14.14
N ALA A 12 -23.88 8.90 14.85
CA ALA A 12 -23.75 8.03 16.01
C ALA A 12 -23.14 6.66 15.64
N GLU A 13 -23.57 6.05 14.53
CA GLU A 13 -23.00 4.79 14.04
C GLU A 13 -21.54 4.98 13.59
N LEU A 14 -21.26 6.05 12.85
CA LEU A 14 -19.94 6.34 12.28
C LEU A 14 -18.87 6.60 13.35
N PHE A 15 -19.22 7.33 14.40
CA PHE A 15 -18.30 7.66 15.50
C PHE A 15 -18.38 6.69 16.68
N ALA A 16 -19.14 5.60 16.57
CA ALA A 16 -19.24 4.60 17.62
C ALA A 16 -17.85 4.08 18.03
N GLY A 17 -17.58 4.06 19.34
CA GLY A 17 -16.30 3.61 19.90
C GLY A 17 -15.15 4.62 19.78
N THR A 18 -15.39 5.81 19.25
CA THR A 18 -14.44 6.94 19.35
C THR A 18 -14.68 7.72 20.66
N SER A 19 -13.78 8.63 20.99
CA SER A 19 -13.95 9.57 22.11
C SER A 19 -14.97 10.67 21.83
N MET A 20 -15.44 10.80 20.59
CA MET A 20 -16.41 11.83 20.19
C MET A 20 -17.83 11.41 20.52
N ALA A 21 -18.51 12.26 21.29
CA ALA A 21 -19.95 12.19 21.53
C ALA A 21 -20.61 13.44 20.96
N PHE A 22 -21.81 13.28 20.41
CA PHE A 22 -22.63 14.39 19.93
C PHE A 22 -23.81 14.52 20.88
N ASP A 23 -23.91 15.62 21.64
CA ASP A 23 -25.01 15.79 22.60
C ASP A 23 -26.35 16.08 21.91
N ASP A 24 -26.30 16.79 20.77
CA ASP A 24 -27.48 17.11 19.98
C ASP A 24 -28.03 15.86 19.25
N PRO A 25 -29.26 15.41 19.57
CA PRO A 25 -29.91 14.29 18.88
C PRO A 25 -30.08 14.52 17.38
N ALA A 26 -30.22 15.78 16.92
CA ALA A 26 -30.30 16.08 15.50
C ALA A 26 -29.00 15.69 14.81
N VAL A 27 -27.85 16.16 15.31
CA VAL A 27 -26.53 15.82 14.77
C VAL A 27 -26.25 14.32 14.84
N ARG A 28 -26.55 13.67 15.98
CA ARG A 28 -26.37 12.22 16.14
C ARG A 28 -27.06 11.39 15.06
N ASN A 29 -28.27 11.79 14.70
CA ASN A 29 -29.14 11.04 13.81
C ASN A 29 -28.99 11.45 12.34
N LEU A 30 -28.24 12.51 12.03
CA LEU A 30 -27.89 12.87 10.66
C LEU A 30 -27.18 11.71 9.99
N ARG A 31 -27.63 11.36 8.78
CA ARG A 31 -27.08 10.25 7.98
C ARG A 31 -26.26 10.81 6.84
N VAL A 32 -25.12 10.17 6.59
CA VAL A 32 -24.21 10.51 5.50
C VAL A 32 -24.13 9.35 4.52
N VAL A 33 -24.13 9.65 3.22
CA VAL A 33 -24.09 8.63 2.15
C VAL A 33 -22.69 8.39 1.58
N ASP A 34 -21.75 9.27 1.91
CA ASP A 34 -20.31 9.15 1.60
C ASP A 34 -19.50 9.99 2.59
N ILE A 35 -18.20 9.73 2.71
CA ILE A 35 -17.25 10.54 3.46
C ILE A 35 -16.04 10.87 2.59
N THR A 36 -15.47 12.08 2.70
CA THR A 36 -14.28 12.47 1.92
C THR A 36 -13.47 13.56 2.63
N THR A 37 -12.15 13.56 2.44
CA THR A 37 -11.26 14.69 2.78
C THR A 37 -10.89 15.54 1.57
N ASN A 38 -11.40 15.21 0.37
CA ASN A 38 -11.17 15.94 -0.87
C ASN A 38 -12.51 16.55 -1.32
N SER A 39 -12.62 17.88 -1.20
CA SER A 39 -13.84 18.62 -1.53
C SER A 39 -14.28 18.45 -2.99
N ARG A 40 -13.34 18.21 -3.92
CA ARG A 40 -13.65 17.92 -5.34
C ARG A 40 -14.34 16.58 -5.55
N ARG A 41 -14.40 15.72 -4.53
CA ARG A 41 -15.10 14.43 -4.53
C ARG A 41 -16.27 14.41 -3.56
N ALA A 42 -16.61 15.57 -3.00
CA ALA A 42 -17.81 15.72 -2.20
C ALA A 42 -19.04 15.40 -3.06
N VAL A 43 -20.06 14.85 -2.40
CA VAL A 43 -21.32 14.48 -3.04
C VAL A 43 -22.48 14.97 -2.17
N ALA A 44 -23.63 15.17 -2.79
CA ALA A 44 -24.84 15.56 -2.09
C ALA A 44 -25.17 14.55 -0.99
N GLY A 45 -25.44 15.03 0.22
CA GLY A 45 -25.71 14.18 1.39
C GLY A 45 -24.47 13.48 1.99
N GLY A 46 -23.26 13.75 1.49
CA GLY A 46 -22.01 13.24 2.06
C GLY A 46 -21.51 14.07 3.25
N MET A 47 -20.39 13.63 3.83
CA MET A 47 -19.63 14.38 4.84
C MET A 47 -18.27 14.78 4.28
N PHE A 48 -17.97 16.08 4.31
CA PHE A 48 -16.63 16.59 4.07
C PHE A 48 -15.88 16.73 5.38
N MET A 49 -14.71 16.10 5.47
CA MET A 49 -13.83 16.10 6.64
C MET A 49 -12.64 17.04 6.39
N ALA A 50 -12.75 18.27 6.88
CA ALA A 50 -11.74 19.32 6.79
C ALA A 50 -10.71 19.17 7.92
N CYS A 51 -9.67 18.38 7.67
CA CYS A 51 -8.59 18.13 8.63
C CYS A 51 -7.55 19.26 8.62
N ALA A 52 -6.81 19.39 9.73
CA ALA A 52 -5.64 20.25 9.80
C ALA A 52 -4.48 19.58 9.03
N GLY A 53 -4.00 20.23 7.97
CA GLY A 53 -2.89 19.73 7.17
C GLY A 53 -1.54 20.29 7.61
N ARG A 54 -0.46 19.81 6.98
CA ARG A 54 0.90 20.33 7.24
C ARG A 54 1.14 21.75 6.72
N SER A 55 0.44 22.14 5.66
CA SER A 55 0.68 23.41 4.94
C SER A 55 -0.57 24.27 4.75
N SER A 56 -1.76 23.70 4.95
CA SER A 56 -3.06 24.36 4.76
C SER A 56 -4.12 23.63 5.56
N HIS A 57 -5.23 24.30 5.83
CA HIS A 57 -6.35 23.72 6.56
C HIS A 57 -7.42 23.24 5.57
N GLY A 58 -8.06 22.09 5.81
CA GLY A 58 -9.09 21.57 4.90
C GLY A 58 -10.28 22.51 4.69
N LEU A 59 -10.50 23.45 5.61
CA LEU A 59 -11.52 24.50 5.49
C LEU A 59 -11.23 25.50 4.36
N ASP A 60 -9.98 25.65 3.93
CA ASP A 60 -9.60 26.48 2.78
C ASP A 60 -10.28 26.02 1.47
N HIS A 61 -10.84 24.80 1.47
CA HIS A 61 -11.51 24.18 0.34
C HIS A 61 -12.99 23.84 0.60
N VAL A 62 -13.58 24.37 1.68
CA VAL A 62 -14.96 24.07 2.09
C VAL A 62 -15.99 24.51 1.05
N GLY A 63 -15.72 25.59 0.31
CA GLY A 63 -16.65 26.12 -0.72
C GLY A 63 -17.07 25.06 -1.74
N ALA A 64 -16.12 24.28 -2.27
CA ALA A 64 -16.44 23.21 -3.23
C ALA A 64 -17.28 22.08 -2.61
N ALA A 65 -17.16 21.84 -1.30
CA ALA A 65 -17.99 20.85 -0.61
C ALA A 65 -19.41 21.39 -0.38
N ILE A 66 -19.55 22.68 -0.05
CA ILE A 66 -20.84 23.37 0.06
C ILE A 66 -21.57 23.32 -1.28
N ASP A 67 -20.89 23.67 -2.38
CA ASP A 67 -21.44 23.65 -3.74
C ASP A 67 -21.89 22.24 -4.16
N ALA A 68 -21.20 21.20 -3.67
CA ALA A 68 -21.56 19.80 -3.90
C ALA A 68 -22.76 19.31 -3.06
N GLY A 69 -23.24 20.11 -2.10
CA GLY A 69 -24.42 19.82 -1.29
C GLY A 69 -24.18 18.79 -0.18
N VAL A 70 -22.98 18.76 0.42
CA VAL A 70 -22.72 17.88 1.57
C VAL A 70 -23.72 18.15 2.70
N ALA A 71 -24.13 17.09 3.41
CA ALA A 71 -24.98 17.25 4.59
C ALA A 71 -24.18 17.76 5.80
N ILE A 72 -22.88 17.43 5.85
CA ILE A 72 -22.04 17.70 7.01
C ILE A 72 -20.66 18.21 6.58
N VAL A 73 -20.21 19.28 7.23
CA VAL A 73 -18.79 19.70 7.26
C VAL A 73 -18.27 19.42 8.66
N ALA A 74 -17.48 18.36 8.80
CA ALA A 74 -16.72 18.08 10.00
C ALA A 74 -15.34 18.74 9.88
N TRP A 75 -14.92 19.54 10.85
CA TRP A 75 -13.61 20.20 10.80
C TRP A 75 -12.79 19.98 12.06
N GLU A 76 -11.47 20.02 11.90
CA GLU A 76 -10.51 19.92 13.00
C GLU A 76 -10.17 21.31 13.55
N PRO A 77 -10.49 21.64 14.80
CA PRO A 77 -10.00 22.88 15.40
C PRO A 77 -8.51 22.75 15.73
N ASP A 78 -7.67 23.59 15.14
CA ASP A 78 -6.21 23.65 15.41
C ASP A 78 -5.75 25.01 16.00
N GLY A 79 -6.71 25.90 16.28
CA GLY A 79 -6.46 27.26 16.78
C GLY A 79 -6.05 28.27 15.70
N SER A 80 -5.79 27.84 14.47
CA SER A 80 -5.49 28.72 13.33
C SER A 80 -6.73 29.11 12.52
N VAL A 81 -7.81 28.33 12.64
CA VAL A 81 -9.08 28.53 11.92
C VAL A 81 -10.25 28.84 12.84
N ALA A 82 -11.17 29.68 12.36
CA ALA A 82 -12.47 29.93 12.98
C ALA A 82 -13.51 28.90 12.52
N GLN A 83 -14.65 28.85 13.21
CA GLN A 83 -15.82 28.10 12.75
C GLN A 83 -16.22 28.59 11.33
N PRO A 84 -16.43 27.67 10.37
CA PRO A 84 -16.85 28.07 9.03
C PRO A 84 -18.26 28.66 9.04
N ASP A 85 -18.47 29.67 8.20
CA ASP A 85 -19.81 30.17 7.88
C ASP A 85 -20.44 29.21 6.85
N LEU A 86 -21.52 28.53 7.25
CA LEU A 86 -22.16 27.46 6.48
C LEU A 86 -23.63 27.80 6.25
N PRO A 87 -24.21 27.41 5.09
CA PRO A 87 -25.66 27.46 4.88
C PRO A 87 -26.42 26.70 5.98
N ALA A 88 -27.64 27.13 6.28
CA ALA A 88 -28.44 26.57 7.37
C ALA A 88 -28.76 25.08 7.19
N GLU A 89 -28.72 24.58 5.95
CA GLU A 89 -28.97 23.20 5.57
C GLU A 89 -27.77 22.27 5.81
N ILE A 90 -26.56 22.83 6.03
CA ILE A 90 -25.32 22.07 6.21
C ILE A 90 -24.92 22.10 7.68
N ALA A 91 -24.82 20.91 8.30
CA ALA A 91 -24.36 20.82 9.68
C ALA A 91 -22.84 21.00 9.78
N GLY A 92 -22.40 22.02 10.51
CA GLY A 92 -21.01 22.19 10.91
C GLY A 92 -20.71 21.45 12.22
N VAL A 93 -19.70 20.58 12.24
CA VAL A 93 -19.30 19.82 13.44
C VAL A 93 -17.80 19.98 13.72
N ALA A 94 -17.46 20.55 14.87
CA ALA A 94 -16.08 20.64 15.35
C ALA A 94 -15.63 19.29 15.93
N ILE A 95 -14.54 18.73 15.43
CA ILE A 95 -14.00 17.44 15.86
C ILE A 95 -12.50 17.59 16.16
N PRO A 96 -12.11 17.80 17.43
CA PRO A 96 -10.71 17.82 17.83
C PRO A 96 -10.00 16.51 17.46
N GLY A 97 -8.85 16.60 16.80
CA GLY A 97 -8.09 15.42 16.37
C GLY A 97 -8.76 14.61 15.25
N LEU A 98 -9.60 15.24 14.41
CA LEU A 98 -10.30 14.57 13.30
C LEU A 98 -9.34 13.78 12.40
N SER A 99 -8.15 14.34 12.11
CA SER A 99 -7.09 13.67 11.35
C SER A 99 -6.75 12.27 11.89
N ASN A 100 -6.63 12.12 13.21
CA ASN A 100 -6.32 10.86 13.89
C ASN A 100 -7.48 9.84 13.82
N LEU A 101 -8.71 10.31 13.62
CA LEU A 101 -9.90 9.46 13.52
C LEU A 101 -10.14 8.93 12.11
N LEU A 102 -9.53 9.53 11.07
CA LEU A 102 -9.81 9.22 9.66
C LEU A 102 -9.75 7.73 9.34
N GLY A 103 -8.73 7.03 9.83
CA GLY A 103 -8.54 5.60 9.56
C GLY A 103 -9.69 4.75 10.10
N GLY A 104 -10.09 4.98 11.35
CA GLY A 104 -11.18 4.25 11.98
C GLY A 104 -12.55 4.59 11.38
N LEU A 105 -12.79 5.88 11.09
CA LEU A 105 -14.02 6.34 10.45
C LEU A 105 -14.16 5.75 9.03
N ALA A 106 -13.07 5.75 8.26
CA ALA A 106 -13.07 5.20 6.90
C ALA A 106 -13.20 3.68 6.88
N ASP A 107 -12.47 2.94 7.72
CA ASP A 107 -12.62 1.49 7.84
C ASP A 107 -14.08 1.13 8.16
N ARG A 108 -14.68 1.82 9.14
CA ARG A 108 -16.07 1.60 9.53
C ARG A 108 -17.05 1.94 8.42
N PHE A 109 -16.96 3.14 7.86
CA PHE A 109 -17.90 3.61 6.83
C PHE A 109 -17.92 2.67 5.63
N PHE A 110 -16.75 2.23 5.17
CA PHE A 110 -16.64 1.32 4.03
C PHE A 110 -16.86 -0.16 4.38
N GLY A 111 -17.23 -0.50 5.62
CA GLY A 111 -17.65 -1.84 6.03
C GLY A 111 -16.50 -2.81 6.33
N CYS A 112 -15.44 -2.30 6.95
CA CYS A 112 -14.20 -2.97 7.34
C CYS A 112 -13.58 -3.79 6.19
N PRO A 113 -13.28 -3.19 5.03
CA PRO A 113 -12.91 -3.96 3.84
C PRO A 113 -11.62 -4.76 4.04
N SER A 114 -10.65 -4.21 4.77
CA SER A 114 -9.38 -4.89 5.06
C SER A 114 -9.54 -6.12 5.97
N ALA A 115 -10.64 -6.25 6.71
CA ALA A 115 -10.93 -7.45 7.51
C ALA A 115 -11.43 -8.63 6.66
N LYS A 116 -11.77 -8.40 5.39
CA LYS A 116 -12.28 -9.41 4.44
C LYS A 116 -11.29 -9.71 3.31
N LEU A 117 -10.15 -9.01 3.29
CA LEU A 117 -9.12 -9.07 2.26
C LEU A 117 -7.80 -9.48 2.90
N ALA A 118 -7.06 -10.36 2.25
CA ALA A 118 -5.65 -10.57 2.52
C ALA A 118 -4.85 -9.39 1.94
N VAL A 119 -4.65 -8.33 2.73
CA VAL A 119 -3.93 -7.13 2.29
C VAL A 119 -2.44 -7.29 2.53
N THR A 120 -1.65 -7.14 1.45
CA THR A 120 -0.19 -7.14 1.49
C THR A 120 0.35 -5.73 1.24
N GLY A 121 1.09 -5.18 2.20
CA GLY A 121 1.76 -3.90 2.08
C GLY A 121 3.23 -4.06 1.67
N VAL A 122 3.65 -3.45 0.56
CA VAL A 122 5.05 -3.47 0.10
C VAL A 122 5.69 -2.10 0.28
N THR A 123 6.75 -2.04 1.09
CA THR A 123 7.55 -0.83 1.30
C THR A 123 9.03 -1.04 0.93
N GLY A 124 9.75 0.07 0.86
CA GLY A 124 11.16 0.13 0.45
C GLY A 124 11.46 1.37 -0.39
N THR A 125 12.73 1.62 -0.69
CA THR A 125 13.11 2.73 -1.59
C THR A 125 12.77 2.34 -3.03
N ASN A 126 13.33 1.23 -3.52
CA ASN A 126 13.13 0.76 -4.89
C ASN A 126 12.39 -0.59 -4.93
N GLY A 127 11.73 -0.90 -6.05
CA GLY A 127 11.14 -2.22 -6.27
C GLY A 127 9.72 -2.42 -5.72
N LYS A 128 9.12 -1.44 -5.04
CA LYS A 128 7.73 -1.51 -4.54
C LYS A 128 6.74 -1.82 -5.66
N SER A 129 6.77 -1.03 -6.74
CA SER A 129 5.86 -1.20 -7.87
C SER A 129 6.04 -2.55 -8.55
N THR A 130 7.29 -2.94 -8.85
CA THR A 130 7.57 -4.23 -9.47
C THR A 130 7.11 -5.39 -8.59
N THR A 131 7.52 -5.41 -7.32
CA THR A 131 7.15 -6.49 -6.38
C THR A 131 5.64 -6.57 -6.19
N ALA A 132 4.96 -5.45 -5.93
CA ALA A 132 3.52 -5.46 -5.74
C ALA A 132 2.76 -5.93 -6.99
N TYR A 133 3.21 -5.51 -8.17
CA TYR A 133 2.59 -5.83 -9.45
C TYR A 133 2.77 -7.32 -9.82
N ILE A 134 3.98 -7.87 -9.69
CA ILE A 134 4.22 -9.29 -10.01
C ILE A 134 3.57 -10.23 -8.99
N VAL A 135 3.43 -9.83 -7.71
CA VAL A 135 2.65 -10.63 -6.75
C VAL A 135 1.18 -10.65 -7.14
N ALA A 136 0.59 -9.52 -7.54
CA ALA A 136 -0.80 -9.50 -8.01
C ALA A 136 -0.99 -10.37 -9.28
N GLN A 137 -0.05 -10.32 -10.23
CA GLN A 137 -0.08 -11.23 -11.40
C GLN A 137 0.06 -12.70 -10.98
N ALA A 138 1.02 -13.04 -10.14
CA ALA A 138 1.25 -14.41 -9.69
C ALA A 138 0.04 -14.97 -8.93
N LEU A 139 -0.61 -14.18 -8.07
CA LEU A 139 -1.86 -14.55 -7.40
C LEU A 139 -2.97 -14.86 -8.41
N SER A 140 -3.06 -14.06 -9.48
CA SER A 140 -4.02 -14.31 -10.57
C SER A 140 -3.70 -15.61 -11.32
N ALA A 141 -2.43 -15.87 -11.65
CA ALA A 141 -1.97 -17.12 -12.26
C ALA A 141 -2.22 -18.35 -11.35
N LEU A 142 -2.19 -18.15 -10.03
CA LEU A 142 -2.53 -19.16 -9.02
C LEU A 142 -4.05 -19.32 -8.80
N GLY A 143 -4.88 -18.67 -9.62
CA GLY A 143 -6.34 -18.78 -9.59
C GLY A 143 -7.01 -17.96 -8.50
N GLN A 144 -6.33 -16.96 -7.92
CA GLN A 144 -6.93 -16.02 -6.97
C GLN A 144 -7.38 -14.74 -7.68
N THR A 145 -8.52 -14.21 -7.26
CA THR A 145 -8.90 -12.83 -7.62
C THR A 145 -8.10 -11.87 -6.74
N SER A 146 -7.19 -11.13 -7.34
CA SER A 146 -6.32 -10.18 -6.64
C SER A 146 -6.43 -8.76 -7.18
N GLY A 147 -6.40 -7.79 -6.27
CA GLY A 147 -6.26 -6.38 -6.59
C GLY A 147 -4.84 -5.86 -6.45
N TYR A 148 -4.52 -4.82 -7.21
CA TYR A 148 -3.31 -4.01 -7.06
C TYR A 148 -3.69 -2.58 -6.66
N MET A 149 -2.85 -1.93 -5.85
CA MET A 149 -2.96 -0.50 -5.55
C MET A 149 -1.57 0.12 -5.45
N GLY A 150 -1.23 1.04 -6.35
CA GLY A 150 0.09 1.65 -6.33
C GLY A 150 0.27 2.76 -7.37
N THR A 151 1.51 2.92 -7.78
CA THR A 151 1.95 3.96 -8.72
C THR A 151 1.25 3.84 -10.08
N LEU A 152 0.93 2.62 -10.51
CA LEU A 152 0.30 2.36 -11.81
C LEU A 152 -1.22 2.55 -11.79
N GLY A 153 -1.80 2.80 -10.62
CA GLY A 153 -3.25 2.87 -10.44
C GLY A 153 -3.76 1.88 -9.41
N PHE A 154 -5.03 1.53 -9.50
CA PHE A 154 -5.67 0.55 -8.64
C PHE A 154 -6.77 -0.20 -9.35
N GLY A 155 -7.01 -1.46 -8.99
CA GLY A 155 -8.04 -2.26 -9.64
C GLY A 155 -7.86 -3.75 -9.37
N VAL A 156 -8.76 -4.55 -9.92
CA VAL A 156 -8.69 -6.01 -9.93
C VAL A 156 -8.36 -6.47 -11.35
N GLY A 157 -7.39 -7.37 -11.48
CA GLY A 157 -6.87 -7.78 -12.79
C GLY A 157 -6.07 -6.67 -13.49
N GLU A 158 -6.13 -6.66 -14.82
CA GLU A 158 -5.26 -5.80 -15.66
C GLU A 158 -5.80 -4.37 -15.84
N GLN A 159 -7.08 -4.12 -15.55
CA GLN A 159 -7.70 -2.81 -15.74
C GLN A 159 -7.53 -1.95 -14.49
N LEU A 160 -6.46 -1.16 -14.48
CA LEU A 160 -6.15 -0.24 -13.38
C LEU A 160 -6.72 1.16 -13.63
N GLU A 161 -7.45 1.68 -12.65
CA GLU A 161 -7.86 3.08 -12.61
C GLU A 161 -6.67 3.97 -12.22
N PRO A 162 -6.41 5.09 -12.92
CA PRO A 162 -5.28 5.95 -12.64
C PRO A 162 -5.24 6.48 -11.20
N SER A 163 -4.03 6.63 -10.66
CA SER A 163 -3.78 7.23 -9.34
C SER A 163 -2.79 8.37 -9.45
N THR A 164 -3.05 9.46 -8.71
CA THR A 164 -2.12 10.61 -8.64
C THR A 164 -1.01 10.44 -7.61
N LEU A 165 -1.17 9.49 -6.69
CA LEU A 165 -0.23 9.17 -5.63
C LEU A 165 0.04 7.67 -5.62
N THR A 166 1.28 7.26 -5.31
CA THR A 166 1.63 5.86 -5.08
C THR A 166 0.75 5.23 -4.00
N THR A 167 0.52 5.95 -2.90
CA THR A 167 -0.45 5.56 -1.87
C THR A 167 -1.46 6.70 -1.69
N PRO A 168 -2.76 6.48 -1.97
CA PRO A 168 -3.82 7.50 -1.86
C PRO A 168 -3.99 8.02 -0.43
N GLY A 169 -4.79 9.08 -0.26
CA GLY A 169 -5.18 9.55 1.08
C GLY A 169 -6.02 8.52 1.85
N CYS A 170 -6.07 8.63 3.18
CA CYS A 170 -6.64 7.63 4.09
C CYS A 170 -8.04 7.12 3.68
N VAL A 171 -9.00 8.04 3.50
CA VAL A 171 -10.36 7.70 3.10
C VAL A 171 -10.40 6.97 1.76
N GLU A 172 -9.55 7.37 0.82
CA GLU A 172 -9.51 6.78 -0.51
C GLU A 172 -8.91 5.37 -0.51
N VAL A 173 -7.95 5.08 0.36
CA VAL A 173 -7.43 3.70 0.53
C VAL A 173 -8.57 2.77 0.92
N HIS A 174 -9.34 3.11 1.95
CA HIS A 174 -10.48 2.28 2.39
C HIS A 174 -11.58 2.17 1.33
N ARG A 175 -11.90 3.27 0.63
CA ARG A 175 -12.86 3.26 -0.48
C ARG A 175 -12.44 2.29 -1.59
N ARG A 176 -11.15 2.31 -1.97
CA ARG A 176 -10.60 1.43 -3.02
C ARG A 176 -10.53 -0.01 -2.57
N LEU A 177 -10.14 -0.28 -1.32
CA LEU A 177 -10.19 -1.63 -0.73
C LEU A 177 -11.62 -2.18 -0.78
N ARG A 178 -12.62 -1.37 -0.41
CA ARG A 178 -14.02 -1.77 -0.51
C ARG A 178 -14.44 -2.06 -1.96
N LYS A 179 -14.06 -1.21 -2.91
CA LYS A 179 -14.35 -1.44 -4.33
C LYS A 179 -13.74 -2.75 -4.84
N MET A 180 -12.51 -3.09 -4.45
CA MET A 180 -11.86 -4.35 -4.80
C MET A 180 -12.55 -5.55 -4.12
N ALA A 181 -12.95 -5.43 -2.86
CA ALA A 181 -13.72 -6.46 -2.16
C ALA A 181 -15.08 -6.72 -2.84
N ASP A 182 -15.79 -5.66 -3.24
CA ASP A 182 -17.07 -5.75 -3.96
C ASP A 182 -16.88 -6.36 -5.36
N ALA A 183 -15.70 -6.20 -5.98
CA ALA A 183 -15.30 -6.86 -7.22
C ALA A 183 -14.84 -8.32 -7.02
N GLY A 184 -14.92 -8.87 -5.81
CA GLY A 184 -14.61 -10.26 -5.50
C GLY A 184 -13.14 -10.55 -5.23
N ALA A 185 -12.29 -9.52 -5.08
CA ALA A 185 -10.90 -9.74 -4.69
C ALA A 185 -10.83 -10.43 -3.32
N ARG A 186 -9.92 -11.40 -3.20
CA ARG A 186 -9.53 -12.02 -1.91
C ARG A 186 -8.20 -11.52 -1.42
N HIS A 187 -7.32 -11.11 -2.33
CA HIS A 187 -6.02 -10.54 -2.04
C HIS A 187 -5.95 -9.11 -2.59
N VAL A 188 -5.24 -8.23 -1.88
CA VAL A 188 -4.85 -6.92 -2.42
C VAL A 188 -3.40 -6.68 -2.12
N VAL A 189 -2.60 -6.40 -3.14
CA VAL A 189 -1.20 -6.04 -2.99
C VAL A 189 -1.05 -4.55 -3.22
N MET A 190 -0.58 -3.82 -2.20
CA MET A 190 -0.50 -2.37 -2.25
C MET A 190 0.91 -1.83 -1.99
N GLU A 191 1.30 -0.80 -2.74
CA GLU A 191 2.50 -0.03 -2.48
C GLU A 191 2.28 0.92 -1.30
N VAL A 192 3.15 0.80 -0.29
CA VAL A 192 3.10 1.63 0.92
C VAL A 192 4.35 2.50 0.99
N SER A 193 4.22 3.75 0.55
CA SER A 193 5.30 4.73 0.58
C SER A 193 5.62 5.21 2.00
N SER A 194 6.84 5.70 2.24
CA SER A 194 7.21 6.29 3.55
C SER A 194 6.38 7.53 3.87
N HIS A 195 6.03 8.33 2.85
CA HIS A 195 5.11 9.45 3.00
C HIS A 195 3.73 9.01 3.49
N ALA A 196 3.23 7.87 2.98
CA ALA A 196 1.94 7.34 3.39
C ALA A 196 1.93 6.86 4.84
N LEU A 197 3.02 6.24 5.30
CA LEU A 197 3.18 5.82 6.68
C LEU A 197 3.37 7.03 7.62
N ASP A 198 4.11 8.05 7.18
CA ASP A 198 4.32 9.25 7.98
C ASP A 198 3.06 10.12 8.09
N GLN A 199 2.20 10.09 7.08
CA GLN A 199 0.93 10.84 7.03
C GLN A 199 -0.28 9.98 7.37
N GLU A 200 -0.07 8.77 7.91
CA GLU A 200 -1.13 7.86 8.35
C GLU A 200 -2.19 7.54 7.28
N ARG A 201 -1.80 7.58 6.00
CA ARG A 201 -2.72 7.31 4.88
C ARG A 201 -3.20 5.86 4.83
N VAL A 202 -2.56 4.96 5.57
CA VAL A 202 -2.96 3.56 5.71
C VAL A 202 -3.49 3.24 7.11
N ALA A 203 -3.80 4.27 7.92
CA ALA A 203 -4.40 4.06 9.23
C ALA A 203 -5.71 3.27 9.13
N GLY A 204 -5.89 2.32 10.04
CA GLY A 204 -7.04 1.40 10.06
C GLY A 204 -6.98 0.26 9.04
N VAL A 205 -6.00 0.23 8.14
CA VAL A 205 -5.81 -0.92 7.23
C VAL A 205 -5.18 -2.07 8.01
N ARG A 206 -5.84 -3.23 8.00
CA ARG A 206 -5.32 -4.48 8.55
C ARG A 206 -4.47 -5.16 7.50
N PHE A 207 -3.17 -5.20 7.71
CA PHE A 207 -2.25 -5.90 6.81
C PHE A 207 -2.11 -7.34 7.26
N GLU A 208 -2.32 -8.30 6.36
CA GLU A 208 -1.98 -9.69 6.62
C GLU A 208 -0.48 -9.91 6.45
N THR A 209 0.10 -9.31 5.41
CA THR A 209 1.53 -9.43 5.09
C THR A 209 2.13 -8.05 4.90
N ALA A 210 3.33 -7.83 5.45
CA ALA A 210 4.13 -6.65 5.16
C ALA A 210 5.47 -7.09 4.56
N ALA A 211 5.94 -6.39 3.53
CA ALA A 211 7.18 -6.72 2.85
C ALA A 211 8.11 -5.51 2.74
N LEU A 212 9.40 -5.73 3.03
CA LEU A 212 10.47 -4.74 2.82
C LEU A 212 11.38 -5.20 1.68
N THR A 213 11.50 -4.36 0.64
CA THR A 213 12.42 -4.63 -0.48
C THR A 213 13.86 -4.21 -0.17
N ASN A 214 14.10 -2.94 0.15
CA ASN A 214 15.42 -2.35 0.45
C ASN A 214 15.28 -0.93 1.02
N LEU A 215 16.37 -0.37 1.54
CA LEU A 215 16.48 1.04 1.90
C LEU A 215 17.78 1.66 1.36
N SER A 216 17.63 2.60 0.43
CA SER A 216 18.72 3.46 -0.07
C SER A 216 18.36 4.94 0.06
N ARG A 217 19.36 5.82 -0.06
CA ARG A 217 19.19 7.29 0.04
C ARG A 217 18.16 7.80 -0.97
N ASP A 218 17.08 8.37 -0.45
CA ASP A 218 15.98 9.01 -1.20
C ASP A 218 15.11 9.84 -0.22
N HIS A 219 14.26 10.73 -0.72
CA HIS A 219 13.24 11.48 0.05
C HIS A 219 13.75 12.22 1.30
N LEU A 220 15.03 12.60 1.34
CA LEU A 220 15.62 13.31 2.48
C LEU A 220 15.18 14.79 2.55
N ASP A 221 14.71 15.34 1.45
CA ASP A 221 14.01 16.63 1.38
C ASP A 221 12.74 16.64 2.23
N TYR A 222 12.06 15.49 2.35
CA TYR A 222 10.88 15.33 3.20
C TYR A 222 11.21 14.84 4.61
N HIS A 223 12.01 13.77 4.73
CA HIS A 223 12.29 13.12 6.03
C HIS A 223 13.41 13.77 6.83
N GLY A 224 14.19 14.67 6.22
CA GLY A 224 15.35 15.32 6.82
C GLY A 224 16.61 14.44 6.84
N ASP A 225 16.48 13.20 7.34
CA ASP A 225 17.59 12.26 7.47
C ASP A 225 17.21 10.79 7.20
N MET A 226 18.23 9.95 7.04
CA MET A 226 18.06 8.52 6.74
C MET A 226 17.39 7.74 7.87
N ARG A 227 17.55 8.17 9.13
CA ARG A 227 16.99 7.49 10.29
C ARG A 227 15.48 7.70 10.34
N SER A 228 15.04 8.95 10.21
CA SER A 228 13.62 9.31 10.14
C SER A 228 12.93 8.63 8.96
N TYR A 229 13.62 8.56 7.80
CA TYR A 229 13.12 7.82 6.64
C TYR A 229 12.99 6.31 6.89
N ALA A 230 13.98 5.69 7.53
CA ALA A 230 13.95 4.28 7.91
C ALA A 230 12.82 3.97 8.90
N GLU A 231 12.69 4.78 9.96
CA GLU A 231 11.62 4.65 10.96
C GLU A 231 10.23 4.82 10.34
N ALA A 232 10.06 5.76 9.41
CA ALA A 232 8.80 5.90 8.69
C ALA A 232 8.39 4.61 7.96
N LYS A 233 9.33 3.86 7.36
CA LYS A 233 9.03 2.55 6.74
C LYS A 233 8.80 1.46 7.78
N ALA A 234 9.55 1.46 8.87
CA ALA A 234 9.42 0.48 9.95
C ALA A 234 7.98 0.45 10.51
N ARG A 235 7.30 1.62 10.56
CA ARG A 235 5.90 1.73 11.00
C ARG A 235 4.92 0.75 10.31
N LEU A 236 5.21 0.27 9.11
CA LEU A 236 4.36 -0.75 8.46
C LEU A 236 4.32 -2.07 9.24
N PHE A 237 5.40 -2.40 9.94
CA PHE A 237 5.59 -3.69 10.60
C PHE A 237 5.21 -3.69 12.09
N PHE A 238 4.95 -2.53 12.70
CA PHE A 238 4.64 -2.41 14.12
C PHE A 238 3.24 -1.82 14.34
N GLY A 239 2.43 -2.47 15.18
CA GLY A 239 1.10 -1.97 15.57
C GLY A 239 0.03 -2.01 14.47
N THR A 240 0.28 -2.70 13.36
CA THR A 240 -0.62 -2.81 12.20
C THR A 240 -1.38 -4.14 12.11
N GLY A 241 -1.10 -5.07 13.03
CA GLY A 241 -1.68 -6.42 13.03
C GLY A 241 -1.13 -7.35 11.94
N VAL A 242 0.06 -7.06 11.41
CA VAL A 242 0.76 -7.90 10.42
C VAL A 242 0.94 -9.31 10.95
N ARG A 243 0.46 -10.30 10.20
CA ARG A 243 0.64 -11.72 10.53
C ARG A 243 2.04 -12.17 10.13
N THR A 244 2.46 -11.88 8.89
CA THR A 244 3.77 -12.30 8.37
C THR A 244 4.55 -11.12 7.82
N ALA A 245 5.79 -10.94 8.27
CA ALA A 245 6.73 -9.97 7.72
C ALA A 245 7.71 -10.66 6.77
N VAL A 246 7.80 -10.19 5.52
CA VAL A 246 8.78 -10.65 4.53
C VAL A 246 9.88 -9.59 4.41
N VAL A 247 11.07 -9.90 4.92
CA VAL A 247 12.14 -8.89 5.07
C VAL A 247 13.37 -9.30 4.27
N ASN A 248 13.82 -8.43 3.36
CA ASN A 248 15.09 -8.65 2.65
C ASN A 248 16.29 -8.35 3.57
N VAL A 249 16.88 -9.37 4.16
CA VAL A 249 18.06 -9.28 5.04
C VAL A 249 19.39 -9.20 4.27
N GLY A 250 19.35 -9.24 2.93
CA GLY A 250 20.48 -8.77 2.11
C GLY A 250 20.76 -7.28 2.31
N ASP A 251 19.72 -6.51 2.65
CA ASP A 251 19.80 -5.08 2.96
C ASP A 251 20.19 -4.80 4.42
N ALA A 252 20.99 -3.76 4.68
CA ALA A 252 21.45 -3.43 6.02
C ALA A 252 20.32 -2.98 6.96
N PHE A 253 19.37 -2.19 6.46
CA PHE A 253 18.17 -1.84 7.21
C PHE A 253 17.24 -3.04 7.35
N GLY A 254 17.19 -3.93 6.35
CA GLY A 254 16.47 -5.20 6.47
C GLY A 254 16.95 -6.06 7.64
N ARG A 255 18.27 -6.17 7.85
CA ARG A 255 18.83 -6.88 9.03
C ARG A 255 18.47 -6.21 10.35
N ASP A 256 18.57 -4.88 10.43
CA ASP A 256 18.16 -4.13 11.62
C ASP A 256 16.66 -4.34 11.93
N LEU A 257 15.81 -4.26 10.90
CA LEU A 257 14.38 -4.48 11.04
C LEU A 257 14.06 -5.90 11.48
N ALA A 258 14.68 -6.92 10.87
CA ALA A 258 14.51 -8.32 11.26
C ALA A 258 14.85 -8.53 12.75
N ALA A 259 16.00 -8.02 13.21
CA ALA A 259 16.40 -8.10 14.61
C ALA A 259 15.42 -7.40 15.56
N ARG A 260 14.85 -6.26 15.16
CA ARG A 260 13.83 -5.55 15.93
C ARG A 260 12.52 -6.33 16.01
N LEU A 261 12.13 -7.01 14.94
CA LEU A 261 10.89 -7.81 14.90
C LEU A 261 11.00 -9.05 15.79
N ASP A 262 12.15 -9.72 15.78
CA ASP A 262 12.45 -10.85 16.67
C ASP A 262 12.51 -10.43 18.14
N GLY A 263 12.99 -9.21 18.42
CA GLY A 263 13.15 -8.67 19.77
C GLY A 263 11.86 -8.19 20.45
N GLY A 264 10.74 -8.10 19.72
CA GLY A 264 9.45 -7.69 20.28
C GLY A 264 8.58 -6.93 19.27
N SER A 265 7.74 -7.68 18.54
CA SER A 265 6.69 -7.13 17.67
C SER A 265 5.43 -7.98 17.75
N ASP A 266 4.29 -7.42 17.30
CA ASP A 266 3.03 -8.18 17.17
C ASP A 266 3.01 -9.08 15.92
N VAL A 267 4.14 -9.16 15.19
CA VAL A 267 4.27 -10.01 13.99
C VAL A 267 4.33 -11.47 14.42
N ALA A 268 3.43 -12.29 13.87
CA ALA A 268 3.37 -13.70 14.22
C ALA A 268 4.48 -14.53 13.56
N GLU A 269 4.92 -14.15 12.36
CA GLU A 269 5.97 -14.85 11.62
C GLU A 269 6.91 -13.88 10.88
N LEU A 270 8.21 -14.06 11.08
CA LEU A 270 9.25 -13.42 10.27
C LEU A 270 9.76 -14.40 9.20
N LEU A 271 9.70 -13.96 7.94
CA LEU A 271 10.26 -14.64 6.78
C LEU A 271 11.38 -13.77 6.19
N SER A 272 12.61 -14.04 6.62
CA SER A 272 13.80 -13.37 6.13
C SER A 272 14.24 -13.94 4.78
N VAL A 273 14.47 -13.07 3.81
CA VAL A 273 14.93 -13.43 2.46
C VAL A 273 16.27 -12.78 2.13
N ALA A 274 17.14 -13.45 1.39
CA ALA A 274 18.40 -12.87 0.92
C ALA A 274 18.78 -13.32 -0.49
N LEU A 275 19.15 -12.35 -1.34
CA LEU A 275 19.79 -12.64 -2.62
C LEU A 275 21.30 -12.69 -2.40
N VAL A 276 21.94 -13.79 -2.80
CA VAL A 276 23.38 -14.01 -2.63
C VAL A 276 24.08 -14.18 -3.97
N ALA A 277 25.32 -13.68 -4.04
CA ALA A 277 26.20 -13.96 -5.16
C ALA A 277 26.64 -15.43 -5.16
N THR A 278 27.07 -15.91 -6.33
CA THR A 278 27.65 -17.25 -6.46
C THR A 278 28.87 -17.37 -5.56
N ASN A 279 28.90 -18.41 -4.72
CA ASN A 279 29.94 -18.69 -3.71
C ASN A 279 30.00 -17.74 -2.51
N SER A 280 28.99 -16.90 -2.28
CA SER A 280 28.83 -16.18 -1.01
C SER A 280 28.02 -16.99 -0.01
N GLN A 281 28.38 -16.90 1.26
CA GLN A 281 27.57 -17.47 2.34
C GLN A 281 26.31 -16.61 2.54
N PRO A 282 25.11 -17.21 2.60
CA PRO A 282 23.91 -16.48 2.95
C PRO A 282 23.96 -15.99 4.40
N PRO A 283 23.20 -14.94 4.76
CA PRO A 283 22.93 -14.61 6.15
C PRO A 283 22.36 -15.83 6.88
N GLU A 284 22.82 -16.10 8.11
CA GLU A 284 22.42 -17.29 8.88
C GLU A 284 20.92 -17.34 9.17
N ASP A 285 20.28 -16.17 9.23
CA ASP A 285 18.85 -15.97 9.49
C ASP A 285 17.99 -16.00 8.21
N ALA A 286 18.59 -16.12 7.01
CA ALA A 286 17.84 -16.16 5.77
C ALA A 286 17.12 -17.51 5.58
N ARG A 287 15.79 -17.48 5.59
CA ARG A 287 14.91 -18.66 5.43
C ARG A 287 14.63 -19.00 3.98
N LEU A 288 14.64 -17.99 3.10
CA LEU A 288 14.58 -18.16 1.64
C LEU A 288 15.77 -17.44 0.99
N ILE A 289 16.57 -18.20 0.27
CA ILE A 289 17.82 -17.73 -0.34
C ILE A 289 17.65 -17.79 -1.86
N GLY A 290 17.90 -16.67 -2.53
CA GLY A 290 17.99 -16.60 -3.99
C GLY A 290 19.44 -16.57 -4.44
N GLN A 291 19.81 -17.41 -5.40
CA GLN A 291 21.11 -17.39 -6.06
C GLN A 291 20.94 -17.12 -7.55
N LEU A 292 21.54 -16.03 -8.03
CA LEU A 292 21.48 -15.64 -9.44
C LEU A 292 22.21 -16.69 -10.30
N GLN A 293 21.48 -17.36 -11.19
CA GLN A 293 22.04 -18.31 -12.16
C GLN A 293 22.48 -17.62 -13.47
N GLY A 294 21.94 -16.42 -13.73
CA GLY A 294 22.34 -15.56 -14.83
C GLY A 294 21.32 -14.46 -15.09
N ALA A 295 21.80 -13.32 -15.58
CA ALA A 295 20.97 -12.25 -16.12
C ALA A 295 21.42 -12.03 -17.57
N ARG A 296 20.48 -12.14 -18.51
CA ARG A 296 20.70 -11.98 -19.95
C ARG A 296 19.69 -10.99 -20.51
N ALA A 297 19.90 -10.57 -21.76
CA ALA A 297 18.99 -9.66 -22.47
C ALA A 297 17.56 -10.22 -22.65
N ASN A 298 17.32 -11.51 -22.35
CA ASN A 298 16.04 -12.19 -22.47
C ASN A 298 15.47 -12.66 -21.12
N GLY A 299 16.05 -12.24 -19.99
CA GLY A 299 15.50 -12.56 -18.67
C GLY A 299 16.54 -12.88 -17.59
N ILE A 300 16.02 -13.37 -16.46
CA ILE A 300 16.78 -13.71 -15.25
C ILE A 300 16.49 -15.15 -14.84
N GLY A 301 17.54 -15.88 -14.47
CA GLY A 301 17.44 -17.16 -13.79
C GLY A 301 17.82 -17.04 -12.31
N VAL A 302 16.96 -17.50 -11.40
CA VAL A 302 17.22 -17.53 -9.95
C VAL A 302 16.98 -18.94 -9.43
N ARG A 303 17.96 -19.51 -8.72
CA ARG A 303 17.75 -20.72 -7.91
C ARG A 303 17.33 -20.29 -6.51
N PHE A 304 16.19 -20.78 -6.06
CA PHE A 304 15.71 -20.60 -4.69
C PHE A 304 16.01 -21.84 -3.86
N THR A 305 16.50 -21.65 -2.65
CA THR A 305 16.76 -22.69 -1.65
C THR A 305 16.36 -22.19 -0.26
N GLY A 306 16.17 -23.09 0.70
CA GLY A 306 15.95 -22.74 2.11
C GLY A 306 14.96 -23.68 2.77
N ASP A 307 14.22 -23.17 3.77
CA ASP A 307 13.26 -23.93 4.57
C ASP A 307 12.12 -24.54 3.75
N PHE A 308 11.89 -24.01 2.54
CA PHE A 308 10.75 -24.32 1.67
C PHE A 308 11.13 -25.27 0.51
N GLY A 309 12.33 -25.86 0.54
CA GLY A 309 12.86 -26.71 -0.51
C GLY A 309 13.68 -25.94 -1.55
N GLU A 310 13.78 -26.51 -2.76
CA GLU A 310 14.53 -25.92 -3.88
C GLU A 310 13.64 -25.79 -5.11
N ALA A 311 13.78 -24.67 -5.82
CA ALA A 311 13.14 -24.42 -7.11
C ALA A 311 14.00 -23.50 -7.98
N VAL A 312 13.87 -23.60 -9.30
CA VAL A 312 14.60 -22.74 -10.25
C VAL A 312 13.61 -21.92 -11.04
N LEU A 313 13.64 -20.61 -10.82
CA LEU A 313 12.87 -19.63 -11.56
C LEU A 313 13.57 -19.21 -12.84
N ARG A 314 12.80 -19.11 -13.92
CA ARG A 314 13.16 -18.39 -15.13
C ARG A 314 12.11 -17.31 -15.35
N SER A 315 12.53 -16.06 -15.37
CA SER A 315 11.66 -14.90 -15.50
C SER A 315 12.07 -14.07 -16.72
N SER A 316 11.09 -13.45 -17.38
CA SER A 316 11.31 -12.52 -18.49
C SER A 316 11.81 -11.15 -18.03
N LEU A 317 11.73 -10.85 -16.73
CA LEU A 317 12.16 -9.57 -16.16
C LEU A 317 13.66 -9.32 -16.41
N LEU A 318 14.03 -8.07 -16.62
CA LEU A 318 15.40 -7.64 -16.92
C LEU A 318 16.05 -6.92 -15.73
N GLY A 319 17.38 -6.99 -15.63
CA GLY A 319 18.16 -6.31 -14.59
C GLY A 319 18.30 -7.12 -13.30
N THR A 320 19.51 -7.23 -12.76
CA THR A 320 19.80 -8.08 -11.59
C THR A 320 19.02 -7.69 -10.34
N PHE A 321 18.63 -6.42 -10.20
CA PHE A 321 17.79 -5.97 -9.09
C PHE A 321 16.38 -6.57 -9.11
N ASN A 322 15.88 -7.02 -10.27
CA ASN A 322 14.63 -7.74 -10.33
C ASN A 322 14.72 -9.14 -9.73
N ALA A 323 15.92 -9.72 -9.58
CA ALA A 323 16.10 -10.94 -8.80
C ALA A 323 15.76 -10.71 -7.31
N GLU A 324 16.08 -9.53 -6.75
CA GLU A 324 15.67 -9.15 -5.39
C GLU A 324 14.14 -9.00 -5.29
N ASN A 325 13.52 -8.34 -6.28
CA ASN A 325 12.05 -8.19 -6.32
C ASN A 325 11.34 -9.55 -6.42
N LEU A 326 11.84 -10.45 -7.27
CA LEU A 326 11.31 -11.82 -7.43
C LEU A 326 11.47 -12.64 -6.15
N LEU A 327 12.59 -12.50 -5.43
CA LEU A 327 12.81 -13.15 -4.16
C LEU A 327 11.82 -12.67 -3.08
N VAL A 328 11.63 -11.36 -2.96
CA VAL A 328 10.64 -10.79 -2.02
C VAL A 328 9.22 -11.23 -2.42
N ALA A 329 8.90 -11.24 -3.70
CA ALA A 329 7.61 -11.71 -4.21
C ALA A 329 7.37 -13.20 -3.89
N ALA A 330 8.39 -14.06 -4.05
CA ALA A 330 8.31 -15.45 -3.64
C ALA A 330 8.04 -15.59 -2.13
N GLY A 331 8.74 -14.81 -1.30
CA GLY A 331 8.48 -14.74 0.14
C GLY A 331 7.04 -14.34 0.49
N ILE A 332 6.46 -13.39 -0.24
CA ILE A 332 5.05 -12.98 -0.07
C ILE A 332 4.08 -14.12 -0.44
N LEU A 333 4.34 -14.84 -1.53
CA LEU A 333 3.49 -15.96 -1.94
C LEU A 333 3.58 -17.13 -0.94
N LEU A 334 4.76 -17.41 -0.39
CA LEU A 334 4.94 -18.36 0.70
C LEU A 334 4.16 -17.93 1.96
N ALA A 335 4.19 -16.64 2.31
CA ALA A 335 3.43 -16.10 3.44
C ALA A 335 1.90 -16.25 3.27
N HIS A 336 1.42 -16.25 2.03
CA HIS A 336 0.03 -16.57 1.67
C HIS A 336 -0.27 -18.08 1.61
N GLY A 337 0.69 -18.94 1.90
CA GLY A 337 0.52 -20.39 2.02
C GLY A 337 0.66 -21.17 0.71
N PHE A 338 1.16 -20.55 -0.36
CA PHE A 338 1.53 -21.29 -1.57
C PHE A 338 2.86 -22.00 -1.37
N ASP A 339 3.02 -23.21 -1.92
CA ASP A 339 4.33 -23.88 -1.91
C ASP A 339 5.32 -23.21 -2.88
N LEU A 340 6.62 -23.39 -2.63
CA LEU A 340 7.68 -22.74 -3.38
C LEU A 340 7.62 -23.06 -4.88
N GLY A 341 7.28 -24.29 -5.26
CA GLY A 341 7.18 -24.70 -6.67
C GLY A 341 6.10 -23.90 -7.39
N ARG A 342 4.88 -23.88 -6.84
CA ARG A 342 3.77 -23.09 -7.40
C ARG A 342 4.07 -21.59 -7.43
N ALA A 343 4.70 -21.06 -6.39
CA ALA A 343 5.08 -19.65 -6.34
C ALA A 343 6.07 -19.30 -7.46
N VAL A 344 7.09 -20.14 -7.67
CA VAL A 344 8.11 -19.96 -8.71
C VAL A 344 7.51 -20.08 -10.11
N ASP A 345 6.65 -21.08 -10.35
CA ASP A 345 5.99 -21.26 -11.65
C ASP A 345 5.16 -20.01 -12.00
N ALA A 346 4.34 -19.53 -11.06
CA ALA A 346 3.51 -18.34 -11.28
C ALA A 346 4.34 -17.06 -11.49
N LEU A 347 5.46 -16.89 -10.75
CA LEU A 347 6.37 -15.76 -10.95
C LEU A 347 7.13 -15.84 -12.29
N GLY A 348 7.31 -17.04 -12.84
CA GLY A 348 7.95 -17.23 -14.15
C GLY A 348 7.10 -16.69 -15.31
N GLU A 349 5.79 -16.69 -15.15
CA GLU A 349 4.82 -16.17 -16.13
C GLU A 349 4.61 -14.66 -16.04
N CYS A 350 5.05 -14.02 -14.95
CA CYS A 350 4.85 -12.60 -14.72
C CYS A 350 5.69 -11.73 -15.69
N VAL A 351 5.11 -10.61 -16.10
CA VAL A 351 5.79 -9.58 -16.89
C VAL A 351 6.09 -8.35 -16.05
N ALA A 352 7.05 -7.56 -16.51
CA ALA A 352 7.41 -6.30 -15.87
C ALA A 352 6.23 -5.31 -15.90
N PRO A 353 6.10 -4.44 -14.89
CA PRO A 353 5.10 -3.38 -14.93
C PRO A 353 5.38 -2.37 -16.06
N PRO A 354 4.34 -1.72 -16.63
CA PRO A 354 4.54 -0.63 -17.57
C PRO A 354 5.51 0.44 -17.03
N GLY A 355 6.48 0.81 -17.85
CA GLY A 355 7.54 1.78 -17.52
C GLY A 355 8.58 1.32 -16.49
N ARG A 356 8.70 0.01 -16.22
CA ARG A 356 9.68 -0.55 -15.27
C ARG A 356 10.50 -1.66 -15.92
N MET A 357 11.67 -1.34 -16.49
CA MET A 357 12.45 -2.23 -17.35
C MET A 357 11.57 -2.91 -18.41
N GLU A 358 10.61 -2.16 -18.95
CA GLU A 358 9.66 -2.65 -19.92
C GLU A 358 10.37 -2.86 -21.25
N LEU A 359 10.48 -4.13 -21.66
CA LEU A 359 11.09 -4.51 -22.92
C LEU A 359 10.11 -4.28 -24.06
N ILE A 360 10.41 -3.32 -24.93
CA ILE A 360 9.66 -3.07 -26.17
C ILE A 360 10.43 -3.73 -27.31
N ARG A 361 9.92 -4.87 -27.78
CA ARG A 361 10.51 -5.61 -28.89
C ARG A 361 9.44 -6.41 -29.63
N GLU A 362 9.19 -6.07 -30.90
CA GLU A 362 8.20 -6.78 -31.71
C GLU A 362 8.81 -8.01 -32.41
N CYS A 363 10.10 -7.94 -32.76
CA CYS A 363 10.81 -9.07 -33.38
C CYS A 363 12.30 -9.07 -33.08
N ASP A 364 12.96 -10.19 -33.38
CA ASP A 364 14.36 -10.38 -33.03
C ASP A 364 15.35 -9.46 -33.77
N ALA A 365 14.94 -8.93 -34.93
CA ALA A 365 15.77 -8.07 -35.79
C ALA A 365 15.77 -6.59 -35.37
N GLN A 366 14.92 -6.18 -34.43
CA GLN A 366 14.88 -4.82 -33.90
C GLN A 366 15.89 -4.63 -32.76
N PRO A 367 16.40 -3.39 -32.57
CA PRO A 367 17.18 -3.07 -31.39
C PRO A 367 16.35 -3.30 -30.12
N VAL A 368 17.01 -3.72 -29.04
CA VAL A 368 16.38 -3.85 -27.73
C VAL A 368 16.10 -2.46 -27.18
N VAL A 369 14.81 -2.12 -27.01
CA VAL A 369 14.37 -0.87 -26.39
C VAL A 369 13.82 -1.20 -25.00
N VAL A 370 14.31 -0.47 -23.99
CA VAL A 370 13.87 -0.63 -22.59
C VAL A 370 13.36 0.71 -22.08
N VAL A 371 12.13 0.72 -21.54
CA VAL A 371 11.55 1.89 -20.87
C VAL A 371 11.61 1.68 -19.36
N ASP A 372 12.24 2.60 -18.63
CA ASP A 372 12.37 2.53 -17.18
C ASP A 372 12.16 3.87 -16.47
N PHE A 373 11.65 3.81 -15.24
CA PHE A 373 11.34 4.97 -14.38
C PHE A 373 12.48 5.32 -13.41
N ALA A 374 13.69 4.78 -13.57
CA ALA A 374 14.84 5.13 -12.75
C ALA A 374 15.03 6.67 -12.68
N HIS A 375 14.78 7.24 -11.50
CA HIS A 375 14.84 8.68 -11.23
C HIS A 375 15.76 9.03 -10.06
N SER A 376 16.31 8.04 -9.35
CA SER A 376 17.32 8.22 -8.31
C SER A 376 18.69 7.72 -8.81
N PRO A 377 19.82 8.25 -8.28
CA PRO A 377 21.15 7.79 -8.69
C PRO A 377 21.36 6.28 -8.51
N ALA A 378 20.82 5.72 -7.43
CA ALA A 378 20.89 4.28 -7.15
C ALA A 378 20.04 3.45 -8.13
N ALA A 379 18.85 3.94 -8.53
CA ALA A 379 18.03 3.28 -9.52
C ALA A 379 18.68 3.33 -10.92
N LEU A 380 19.23 4.49 -11.30
CA LEU A 380 19.87 4.69 -12.61
C LEU A 380 21.14 3.84 -12.77
N SER A 381 21.92 3.65 -11.70
CA SER A 381 23.10 2.76 -11.75
C SER A 381 22.75 1.28 -11.83
N LYS A 382 21.54 0.89 -11.42
CA LYS A 382 21.05 -0.50 -11.41
C LYS A 382 20.36 -0.88 -12.73
N ALA A 383 19.72 0.09 -13.39
CA ALA A 383 19.16 -0.03 -14.74
C ALA A 383 20.29 -0.09 -15.78
#